data_AF-A0A1Q7ASP9-F1
#
_entry.id   AF-A0A1Q7ASP9-F1
#
_cell.length_a   1.000
_cell.length_b   1.000
_cell.length_c   1.000
_cell.angle_alpha   90.00
_cell.angle_beta   90.00
_cell.angle_gamma   90.00
#
_symmetry.space_group_name_H-M   'P 1'
#
loop_
_entity.id
_entity.type
_entity.pdbx_description
1 polymer ?
#
loop_
_entity_poly.entity_id
_entity_poly.type
_entity_poly.pdbx_seq_one_letter_code
_entity_poly.pdbx_strand_id
1 'polypeptide(L)'
;MSKVFVLDANKQPLPPVHPGRARVLLTQSKAAVFRRYPFTIILKSVPLSPEVHPLRLKIDPGSKTTGIALVNETTGEVVFAAELVHRADAIKKALDQRRAVRRGRRQRNTRYRKPRFANRRRRKGWLAPSLESRVVNVLTWVKRLMRLCPITALSLELVKFDLQQMENPEISGVQYQQGTHFGYEIRQYLLEKWDRACSYCGRKDVPLQVEHIQAKANGGTDRVSNLCLACNACNQAKGTQDIRTFLAEKPDLLAHILAQAKASLKDAAVVNTTRWALYERLLPLGLPIECGSGGLTKFNRTQRGLP
;
A
#
# COMPACT_ATOMS: atom_id res chain seq x y z
N MET A 1 -17.44 -3.80 16.33
CA MET A 1 -16.96 -2.95 17.44
C MET A 1 -15.63 -3.52 17.90
N SER A 2 -14.58 -2.72 18.09
CA SER A 2 -13.26 -3.26 18.48
C SER A 2 -13.30 -3.89 19.86
N LYS A 3 -12.68 -5.06 20.01
CA LYS A 3 -12.48 -5.72 21.31
C LYS A 3 -11.47 -4.95 22.16
N VAL A 4 -11.53 -5.18 23.46
CA VAL A 4 -10.65 -4.59 24.46
C VAL A 4 -9.47 -5.53 24.71
N PHE A 5 -8.25 -5.00 24.64
CA PHE A 5 -7.05 -5.76 24.96
C PHE A 5 -6.97 -6.03 26.46
N VAL A 6 -6.48 -7.21 26.84
CA VAL A 6 -6.40 -7.65 28.23
C VAL A 6 -4.99 -8.13 28.52
N LEU A 7 -4.42 -7.67 29.63
CA LEU A 7 -3.19 -8.18 30.20
C LEU A 7 -3.49 -8.87 31.53
N ASP A 8 -2.71 -9.88 31.89
CA ASP A 8 -2.75 -10.45 33.24
C ASP A 8 -1.97 -9.57 34.25
N ALA A 9 -1.96 -9.98 35.52
CA ALA A 9 -1.22 -9.26 36.58
C ALA A 9 0.31 -9.19 36.31
N ASN A 10 0.86 -10.12 35.54
CA ASN A 10 2.26 -10.17 35.12
C ASN A 10 2.54 -9.41 33.81
N LYS A 11 1.54 -8.69 33.28
CA LYS A 11 1.57 -7.99 31.98
C LYS A 11 1.74 -8.91 30.77
N GLN A 12 1.38 -10.18 30.90
CA GLN A 12 1.31 -11.11 29.78
C GLN A 12 0.02 -10.88 28.99
N PRO A 13 0.09 -10.92 27.65
CA PRO A 13 -1.06 -10.68 26.79
C PRO A 13 -2.07 -11.83 26.86
N LEU A 14 -3.33 -11.48 27.07
CA LEU A 14 -4.47 -12.39 27.06
C LEU A 14 -5.35 -12.16 25.82
N PRO A 15 -6.25 -13.10 25.48
CA PRO A 15 -7.23 -12.91 24.42
C PRO A 15 -8.06 -11.64 24.63
N PRO A 16 -8.23 -10.79 23.59
CA PRO A 16 -9.08 -9.61 23.69
C PRO A 16 -10.55 -9.97 23.95
N VAL A 17 -11.22 -9.18 24.77
CA VAL A 17 -12.61 -9.44 25.21
C VAL A 17 -13.59 -8.43 24.63
N HIS A 18 -14.87 -8.80 24.58
CA HIS A 18 -15.93 -7.87 24.19
C HIS A 18 -15.99 -6.68 25.18
N PRO A 19 -16.24 -5.43 24.72
CA PRO A 19 -16.32 -4.25 25.59
C PRO A 19 -17.27 -4.39 26.79
N GLY A 20 -18.37 -5.13 26.62
CA GLY A 20 -19.29 -5.45 27.71
C GLY A 20 -18.63 -6.24 28.84
N ARG A 21 -17.81 -7.25 28.50
CA ARG A 21 -17.05 -8.03 29.49
C ARG A 21 -15.97 -7.17 30.16
N ALA A 22 -15.28 -6.32 29.40
CA ALA A 22 -14.30 -5.39 29.96
C ALA A 22 -14.96 -4.43 30.97
N ARG A 23 -16.17 -3.91 30.67
CA ARG A 23 -16.93 -3.07 31.60
C ARG A 23 -17.27 -3.80 32.88
N VAL A 24 -17.77 -5.04 32.80
CA VAL A 24 -18.06 -5.87 33.98
C VAL A 24 -16.81 -6.07 34.84
N LEU A 25 -15.67 -6.37 34.24
CA LEU A 25 -14.40 -6.55 34.97
C LEU A 25 -13.94 -5.27 35.69
N LEU A 26 -14.16 -4.10 35.07
CA LEU A 26 -13.85 -2.80 35.68
C LEU A 26 -14.82 -2.45 36.81
N THR A 27 -16.13 -2.61 36.60
CA THR A 27 -17.16 -2.34 37.62
C THR A 27 -16.99 -3.25 38.83
N GLN A 28 -16.67 -4.53 38.62
CA GLN A 28 -16.39 -5.48 39.70
C GLN A 28 -15.00 -5.30 40.33
N SER A 29 -14.23 -4.27 39.93
CA SER A 29 -12.88 -4.01 40.43
C SER A 29 -11.89 -5.19 40.26
N LYS A 30 -12.16 -6.10 39.31
CA LYS A 30 -11.28 -7.24 38.96
C LYS A 30 -10.17 -6.86 37.98
N ALA A 31 -10.33 -5.74 37.30
CA ALA A 31 -9.35 -5.18 36.38
C ALA A 31 -9.16 -3.67 36.64
N ALA A 32 -8.07 -3.12 36.12
CA ALA A 32 -7.81 -1.68 36.07
C ALA A 32 -7.52 -1.24 34.63
N VAL A 33 -7.72 0.04 34.33
CA VAL A 33 -7.34 0.60 33.03
C VAL A 33 -5.82 0.69 32.96
N PHE A 34 -5.22 -0.03 32.01
CA PHE A 34 -3.78 0.00 31.78
C PHE A 34 -3.40 1.08 30.76
N ARG A 35 -4.20 1.22 29.69
CA ARG A 35 -3.96 2.20 28.62
C ARG A 35 -5.27 2.61 27.96
N ARG A 36 -5.36 3.89 27.57
CA ARG A 36 -6.55 4.43 26.88
C ARG A 36 -6.57 4.11 25.38
N TYR A 37 -5.42 4.06 24.71
CA TYR A 37 -5.35 3.74 23.29
C TYR A 37 -4.13 2.87 22.89
N PRO A 38 -4.35 1.73 22.19
CA PRO A 38 -5.64 1.06 22.11
C PRO A 38 -6.15 0.76 23.53
N PHE A 39 -7.47 0.69 23.72
CA PHE A 39 -8.02 0.53 25.07
C PHE A 39 -7.61 -0.83 25.63
N THR A 40 -6.92 -0.82 26.78
CA THR A 40 -6.33 -2.00 27.40
C THR A 40 -6.63 -1.99 28.88
N ILE A 41 -7.10 -3.13 29.38
CA ILE A 41 -7.27 -3.39 30.81
C ILE A 41 -6.21 -4.39 31.29
N ILE A 42 -5.86 -4.31 32.57
CA ILE A 42 -4.99 -5.28 33.25
C ILE A 42 -5.78 -5.96 34.37
N LEU A 43 -5.75 -7.29 34.42
CA LEU A 43 -6.38 -8.08 35.47
C LEU A 43 -5.57 -8.00 36.76
N LYS A 44 -6.24 -8.06 37.90
CA LYS A 44 -5.57 -8.11 39.22
C LYS A 44 -5.09 -9.50 39.62
N SER A 45 -5.49 -10.53 38.87
CA SER A 45 -5.11 -11.92 39.11
C SER A 45 -4.59 -12.57 37.82
N VAL A 46 -3.78 -13.61 37.98
CA VAL A 46 -3.33 -14.45 36.87
C VAL A 46 -4.38 -15.55 36.63
N PRO A 47 -4.94 -15.69 35.43
CA PRO A 47 -5.86 -16.78 35.13
C PRO A 47 -5.10 -18.13 35.05
N LEU A 48 -5.72 -19.19 35.57
CA LEU A 48 -5.11 -20.53 35.68
C LEU A 48 -4.81 -21.19 34.32
N SER A 49 -5.62 -20.93 33.29
CA SER A 49 -5.42 -21.46 31.93
C SER A 49 -6.20 -20.62 30.91
N PRO A 50 -5.60 -19.55 30.36
CA PRO A 50 -6.27 -18.77 29.34
C PRO A 50 -6.32 -19.53 28.02
N GLU A 51 -7.51 -19.68 27.43
CA GLU A 51 -7.69 -20.25 26.10
C GLU A 51 -7.15 -19.25 25.07
N VAL A 52 -6.05 -19.60 24.38
CA VAL A 52 -5.43 -18.72 23.39
C VAL A 52 -5.88 -19.11 22.00
N HIS A 53 -6.63 -18.22 21.35
CA HIS A 53 -6.97 -18.37 19.93
C HIS A 53 -5.90 -17.72 19.05
N PRO A 54 -5.57 -18.32 17.90
CA PRO A 54 -4.62 -17.74 16.96
C PRO A 54 -5.15 -16.42 16.38
N LEU A 55 -4.36 -15.36 16.55
CA LEU A 55 -4.66 -14.03 16.02
C LEU A 55 -3.68 -13.70 14.90
N ARG A 56 -4.23 -13.33 13.74
CA ARG A 56 -3.47 -12.88 12.59
C ARG A 56 -3.58 -11.38 12.43
N LEU A 57 -2.44 -10.71 12.29
CA LEU A 57 -2.37 -9.28 12.02
C LEU A 57 -2.21 -9.04 10.52
N LYS A 58 -3.23 -8.47 9.90
CA LYS A 58 -3.25 -8.05 8.51
C LYS A 58 -2.82 -6.59 8.40
N ILE A 59 -1.87 -6.32 7.50
CA ILE A 59 -1.29 -5.02 7.26
C ILE A 59 -1.49 -4.70 5.78
N ASP A 60 -2.18 -3.61 5.49
CA ASP A 60 -2.40 -3.08 4.15
C ASP A 60 -1.72 -1.70 4.01
N PRO A 61 -0.47 -1.64 3.52
CA PRO A 61 0.27 -0.41 3.36
C PRO A 61 -0.23 0.42 2.17
N GLY A 62 -0.84 1.57 2.46
CA GLY A 62 -1.18 2.57 1.45
C GLY A 62 -0.22 3.76 1.39
N SER A 63 -0.45 4.64 0.41
CA SER A 63 0.37 5.85 0.19
C SER A 63 0.18 6.93 1.25
N LYS A 64 -0.98 7.00 1.90
CA LYS A 64 -1.30 8.01 2.93
C LYS A 64 -1.63 7.37 4.27
N THR A 65 -2.32 6.24 4.23
CA THR A 65 -2.73 5.48 5.40
C THR A 65 -2.27 4.03 5.25
N THR A 66 -2.00 3.35 6.38
CA THR A 66 -1.86 1.90 6.41
C THR A 66 -3.03 1.33 7.18
N GLY A 67 -3.80 0.44 6.54
CA GLY A 67 -4.82 -0.36 7.22
C GLY A 67 -4.16 -1.41 8.10
N ILE A 68 -4.64 -1.56 9.32
CA ILE A 68 -4.19 -2.56 10.28
C ILE A 68 -5.42 -3.27 10.82
N ALA A 69 -5.50 -4.58 10.66
CA ALA A 69 -6.61 -5.38 11.16
C ALA A 69 -6.10 -6.63 11.89
N LEU A 70 -6.58 -6.86 13.10
CA LEU A 70 -6.34 -8.06 13.88
C LEU A 70 -7.56 -8.97 13.74
N VAL A 71 -7.36 -10.18 13.25
CA VAL A 71 -8.42 -11.14 12.95
C VAL A 71 -8.16 -12.42 13.72
N ASN A 72 -9.21 -12.99 14.31
CA ASN A 72 -9.16 -14.32 14.87
C ASN A 72 -9.28 -15.35 13.74
N GLU A 73 -8.28 -16.22 13.58
CA GLU A 73 -8.26 -17.17 12.45
C GLU A 73 -9.34 -18.24 12.56
N THR A 74 -9.69 -18.66 13.77
CA THR A 74 -10.68 -19.71 14.01
C THR A 74 -12.10 -19.24 13.70
N THR A 75 -12.43 -17.99 14.07
CA THR A 75 -13.80 -17.44 13.95
C THR A 75 -13.98 -16.51 12.76
N GLY A 76 -12.89 -16.00 12.18
CA GLY A 76 -12.93 -14.94 11.16
C GLY A 76 -13.30 -13.55 11.71
N GLU A 77 -13.50 -13.40 13.02
CA GLU A 77 -13.93 -12.15 13.63
C GLU A 77 -12.81 -11.09 13.65
N VAL A 78 -13.14 -9.86 13.27
CA VAL A 78 -12.23 -8.71 13.37
C VAL A 78 -12.19 -8.22 14.81
N VAL A 79 -11.08 -8.48 15.49
CA VAL A 79 -10.83 -8.13 16.89
C VAL A 79 -10.49 -6.65 17.05
N PHE A 80 -9.66 -6.13 16.16
CA PHE A 80 -9.22 -4.73 16.19
C PHE A 80 -8.98 -4.26 14.76
N ALA A 81 -9.34 -3.02 14.47
CA ALA A 81 -9.04 -2.38 13.20
C ALA A 81 -8.60 -0.94 13.45
N ALA A 82 -7.59 -0.48 12.72
CA ALA A 82 -7.11 0.88 12.79
C ALA A 82 -6.55 1.34 11.45
N GLU A 83 -6.65 2.64 11.20
CA GLU A 83 -5.96 3.30 10.10
C GLU A 83 -4.80 4.12 10.64
N LEU A 84 -3.58 3.76 10.23
CA LEU A 84 -2.37 4.48 10.57
C LEU A 84 -2.13 5.58 9.55
N VAL A 85 -2.39 6.83 9.91
CA VAL A 85 -2.12 7.99 9.06
C VAL A 85 -0.62 8.32 9.04
N HIS A 86 -0.03 8.36 7.84
CA HIS A 86 1.39 8.68 7.65
C HIS A 86 1.63 10.17 7.58
N ARG A 87 2.72 10.63 8.21
CA ARG A 87 3.18 12.03 8.16
C ARG A 87 4.22 12.29 7.06
N ALA A 88 4.36 11.36 6.12
CA ALA A 88 5.41 11.38 5.12
C ALA A 88 5.39 12.64 4.23
N ASP A 89 4.20 13.16 3.90
CA ASP A 89 4.06 14.37 3.10
C ASP A 89 4.53 15.62 3.86
N ALA A 90 4.19 15.72 5.15
CA ALA A 90 4.69 16.81 6.00
C ALA A 90 6.22 16.74 6.14
N ILE A 91 6.79 15.55 6.31
CA ILE A 91 8.24 15.33 6.37
C ILE A 91 8.89 15.73 5.03
N LYS A 92 8.31 15.32 3.90
CA LYS A 92 8.79 15.68 2.57
C LYS A 92 8.78 17.20 2.37
N LYS A 93 7.67 17.88 2.69
CA LYS A 93 7.56 19.34 2.61
C LYS A 93 8.64 20.03 3.45
N ALA A 94 8.87 19.58 4.69
CA ALA A 94 9.91 20.13 5.55
C ALA A 94 11.34 19.90 4.99
N LEU A 95 11.60 18.74 4.38
CA LEU A 95 12.87 18.46 3.70
C LEU A 95 13.08 19.34 2.47
N ASP A 96 12.03 19.59 1.70
CA ASP A 96 12.07 20.44 0.50
C ASP A 96 12.27 21.91 0.87
N GLN A 97 11.58 22.41 1.91
CA GLN A 97 11.81 23.75 2.48
C GLN A 97 13.27 23.92 2.91
N ARG A 98 13.81 22.96 3.68
CA ARG A 98 15.22 22.97 4.12
C ARG A 98 16.17 22.95 2.92
N ARG A 99 15.85 22.20 1.87
CA ARG A 99 16.64 22.14 0.63
C ARG A 99 16.59 23.48 -0.13
N ALA A 100 15.44 24.15 -0.18
CA ALA A 100 15.28 25.46 -0.81
C ALA A 100 16.11 26.52 -0.10
N VAL A 101 16.04 26.62 1.23
CA VAL A 101 16.85 27.55 2.03
C VAL A 101 18.35 27.33 1.80
N ARG A 102 18.80 26.07 1.81
CA ARG A 102 20.21 25.73 1.53
C ARG A 102 20.64 26.12 0.11
N ARG A 103 19.76 25.95 -0.88
CA ARG A 103 20.01 26.36 -2.27
C ARG A 103 20.12 27.88 -2.37
N GLY A 104 19.17 28.62 -1.81
CA GLY A 104 19.19 30.08 -1.80
C GLY A 104 20.43 30.65 -1.11
N ARG A 105 20.82 30.11 0.05
CA ARG A 105 22.08 30.50 0.72
C ARG A 105 23.30 30.27 -0.15
N ARG A 106 23.39 29.14 -0.86
CA ARG A 106 24.52 28.86 -1.76
C ARG A 106 24.56 29.82 -2.94
N GLN A 107 23.41 30.09 -3.55
CA GLN A 107 23.32 31.03 -4.67
C GLN A 107 23.77 32.44 -4.26
N ARG A 108 23.35 32.91 -3.08
CA ARG A 108 23.67 34.27 -2.61
C ARG A 108 25.07 34.41 -2.01
N ASN A 109 25.54 33.42 -1.25
CA ASN A 109 26.72 33.57 -0.39
C ASN A 109 27.93 32.76 -0.86
N THR A 110 27.85 32.01 -1.96
CA THR A 110 29.01 31.27 -2.48
C THR A 110 29.24 31.57 -3.96
N ARG A 111 30.30 32.31 -4.27
CA ARG A 111 30.77 32.51 -5.64
C ARG A 111 31.33 31.16 -6.14
N TYR A 112 30.66 30.54 -7.12
CA TYR A 112 31.12 29.32 -7.81
C TYR A 112 31.45 28.09 -6.92
N ARG A 113 30.47 27.56 -6.17
CA ARG A 113 30.61 26.25 -5.49
C ARG A 113 30.07 25.09 -6.34
N LYS A 114 30.94 24.34 -7.02
CA LYS A 114 30.56 23.14 -7.80
C LYS A 114 29.81 22.09 -6.95
N PRO A 115 28.76 21.44 -7.48
CA PRO A 115 28.05 20.37 -6.79
C PRO A 115 28.95 19.14 -6.61
N ARG A 116 29.01 18.61 -5.38
CA ARG A 116 29.77 17.38 -5.06
C ARG A 116 28.83 16.19 -5.00
N PHE A 117 28.51 15.59 -6.16
CA PHE A 117 27.65 14.41 -6.24
C PHE A 117 28.32 13.15 -5.68
N ALA A 118 29.63 12.99 -5.92
CA ALA A 118 30.43 11.86 -5.45
C ALA A 118 30.47 11.72 -3.91
N ASN A 119 30.27 12.82 -3.17
CA ASN A 119 30.25 12.82 -1.71
C ASN A 119 28.91 12.37 -1.11
N ARG A 120 27.90 12.11 -1.95
CA ARG A 120 26.56 11.67 -1.52
C ARG A 120 26.47 10.16 -1.62
N ARG A 121 27.30 9.45 -0.85
CA ARG A 121 27.17 7.98 -0.73
C ARG A 121 25.96 7.65 0.14
N ARG A 122 25.04 6.83 -0.40
CA ARG A 122 23.94 6.24 0.35
C ARG A 122 24.30 4.79 0.64
N ARG A 123 24.01 4.33 1.86
CA ARG A 123 24.22 2.92 2.22
C ARG A 123 23.23 2.04 1.45
N LYS A 124 23.58 0.77 1.24
CA LYS A 124 22.65 -0.22 0.69
C LYS A 124 21.43 -0.30 1.63
N GLY A 125 20.22 -0.34 1.06
CA GLY A 125 18.96 -0.30 1.83
C GLY A 125 18.58 1.07 2.40
N TRP A 126 19.26 2.16 2.00
CA TRP A 126 18.89 3.51 2.44
C TRP A 126 17.53 3.91 1.87
N LEU A 127 16.60 4.26 2.76
CA LEU A 127 15.34 4.89 2.42
C LEU A 127 15.38 6.39 2.70
N ALA A 128 14.65 7.16 1.89
CA ALA A 128 14.44 8.58 2.18
C ALA A 128 13.67 8.74 3.52
N PRO A 129 13.91 9.79 4.31
CA PRO A 129 13.31 9.90 5.65
C PRO A 129 11.77 9.85 5.67
N SER A 130 11.12 10.36 4.62
CA SER A 130 9.65 10.27 4.46
C SER A 130 9.16 8.85 4.22
N LEU A 131 9.94 8.00 3.55
CA LEU A 131 9.65 6.57 3.29
C LEU A 131 9.97 5.74 4.54
N GLU A 132 11.12 6.00 5.14
CA GLU A 132 11.58 5.38 6.38
C GLU A 132 10.55 5.55 7.51
N SER A 133 10.02 6.76 7.67
CA SER A 133 8.99 7.04 8.67
C SER A 133 7.75 6.16 8.50
N ARG A 134 7.34 5.82 7.27
CA ARG A 134 6.17 4.96 7.02
C ARG A 134 6.43 3.56 7.55
N VAL A 135 7.56 2.98 7.16
CA VAL A 135 7.99 1.63 7.55
C VAL A 135 8.12 1.54 9.07
N VAL A 136 8.79 2.50 9.70
CA VAL A 136 9.00 2.52 11.16
C VAL A 136 7.69 2.70 11.93
N ASN A 137 6.76 3.51 11.42
CA ASN A 137 5.46 3.70 12.06
C ASN A 137 4.66 2.38 12.07
N VAL A 138 4.64 1.64 10.95
CA VAL A 138 3.98 0.33 10.87
C VAL A 138 4.62 -0.64 11.85
N LEU A 139 5.96 -0.78 11.83
CA LEU A 139 6.69 -1.65 12.76
C LEU A 139 6.41 -1.32 14.22
N THR A 140 6.32 -0.04 14.55
CA THR A 140 6.00 0.43 15.90
C THR A 140 4.61 -0.05 16.33
N TRP A 141 3.63 -0.01 15.42
CA TRP A 141 2.28 -0.52 15.68
C TRP A 141 2.22 -2.03 15.79
N VAL A 142 2.90 -2.77 14.91
CA VAL A 142 3.02 -4.24 15.00
C VAL A 142 3.61 -4.64 16.36
N LYS A 143 4.76 -4.07 16.76
CA LYS A 143 5.38 -4.32 18.06
C LYS A 143 4.55 -3.87 19.26
N ARG A 144 3.65 -2.89 19.09
CA ARG A 144 2.70 -2.50 20.13
C ARG A 144 1.60 -3.56 20.28
N LEU A 145 1.03 -4.02 19.17
CA LEU A 145 -0.04 -5.02 19.19
C LEU A 145 0.47 -6.39 19.68
N MET A 146 1.68 -6.81 19.27
CA MET A 146 2.31 -8.04 19.79
C MET A 146 2.49 -8.05 21.31
N ARG A 147 2.61 -6.88 21.95
CA ARG A 147 2.68 -6.77 23.42
C ARG A 147 1.33 -6.77 24.11
N LEU A 148 0.23 -6.64 23.36
CA LEU A 148 -1.12 -6.49 23.88
C LEU A 148 -2.01 -7.70 23.58
N CYS A 149 -1.61 -8.55 22.64
CA CYS A 149 -2.34 -9.75 22.27
C CYS A 149 -1.37 -10.81 21.70
N PRO A 150 -1.70 -12.10 21.85
CA PRO A 150 -0.91 -13.19 21.30
C PRO A 150 -1.14 -13.29 19.78
N ILE A 151 -0.25 -12.66 19.01
CA ILE A 151 -0.27 -12.72 17.54
C ILE A 151 0.55 -13.91 17.06
N THR A 152 -0.04 -14.76 16.23
CA THR A 152 0.58 -15.99 15.72
C THR A 152 1.10 -15.84 14.30
N ALA A 153 0.52 -14.95 13.49
CA ALA A 153 0.91 -14.76 12.10
C ALA A 153 0.66 -13.32 11.61
N LEU A 154 1.36 -12.97 10.53
CA LEU A 154 1.22 -11.70 9.82
C LEU A 154 0.72 -11.97 8.40
N SER A 155 -0.17 -11.12 7.89
CA SER A 155 -0.41 -11.00 6.44
C SER A 155 -0.09 -9.60 5.99
N LEU A 156 0.71 -9.49 4.94
CA LEU A 156 1.14 -8.23 4.37
C LEU A 156 0.63 -8.13 2.93
N GLU A 157 -0.18 -7.11 2.63
CA GLU A 157 -0.47 -6.75 1.25
C GLU A 157 0.76 -6.01 0.70
N LEU A 158 1.50 -6.62 -0.24
CA LEU A 158 2.74 -6.05 -0.74
C LEU A 158 2.50 -4.85 -1.66
N VAL A 159 1.40 -4.87 -2.44
CA VAL A 159 0.94 -3.74 -3.25
C VAL A 159 -0.42 -4.01 -3.91
N LYS A 160 -1.11 -2.94 -4.29
CA LYS A 160 -2.20 -2.97 -5.29
C LYS A 160 -1.75 -3.38 -6.70
N PHE A 161 -0.53 -2.99 -7.12
CA PHE A 161 0.03 -3.18 -8.47
C PHE A 161 1.55 -3.44 -8.41
N ASP A 162 2.04 -4.52 -9.04
CA ASP A 162 3.48 -4.69 -9.26
C ASP A 162 3.95 -3.87 -10.48
N LEU A 163 4.47 -2.66 -10.21
CA LEU A 163 4.94 -1.76 -11.26
C LEU A 163 6.11 -2.33 -12.07
N GLN A 164 6.95 -3.18 -11.46
CA GLN A 164 8.13 -3.73 -12.13
C GLN A 164 7.73 -4.77 -13.17
N GLN A 165 6.75 -5.61 -12.83
CA GLN A 165 6.16 -6.58 -13.77
C GLN A 165 5.37 -5.87 -14.89
N MET A 166 4.70 -4.76 -14.56
CA MET A 166 3.96 -3.93 -15.52
C MET A 166 4.86 -3.18 -16.51
N GLU A 167 6.04 -2.76 -16.08
CA GLU A 167 7.03 -2.11 -16.97
C GLU A 167 7.77 -3.12 -17.84
N ASN A 168 8.03 -4.33 -17.33
CA ASN A 168 8.69 -5.40 -18.06
C ASN A 168 7.95 -6.74 -17.88
N PRO A 169 6.93 -7.00 -18.72
CA PRO A 169 6.10 -8.22 -18.64
C PRO A 169 6.89 -9.53 -18.81
N GLU A 170 8.07 -9.46 -19.44
CA GLU A 170 8.93 -10.62 -19.75
C GLU A 170 9.88 -11.03 -18.62
N ILE A 171 9.92 -10.31 -17.49
CA ILE A 171 10.75 -10.71 -16.34
C ILE A 171 10.06 -11.89 -15.63
N SER A 172 10.36 -13.12 -16.08
CA SER A 172 9.95 -14.36 -15.42
C SER A 172 10.99 -14.77 -14.37
N GLY A 173 10.74 -14.43 -13.11
CA GLY A 173 11.46 -14.99 -11.95
C GLY A 173 10.79 -16.28 -11.46
N VAL A 174 11.60 -17.21 -10.94
CA VAL A 174 11.30 -18.63 -10.63
C VAL A 174 10.20 -18.89 -9.57
N GLN A 175 9.37 -17.91 -9.18
CA GLN A 175 8.34 -18.12 -8.14
C GLN A 175 6.99 -17.45 -8.42
N TYR A 176 6.76 -16.87 -9.59
CA TYR A 176 5.60 -16.00 -9.79
C TYR A 176 4.62 -16.58 -10.83
N GLN A 177 3.46 -17.06 -10.36
CA GLN A 177 2.41 -17.69 -11.16
C GLN A 177 1.82 -16.71 -12.20
N GLN A 178 1.85 -17.16 -13.46
CA GLN A 178 1.53 -16.38 -14.66
C GLN A 178 0.10 -16.61 -15.14
N GLY A 179 -0.49 -15.57 -15.75
CA GLY A 179 -1.61 -15.70 -16.68
C GLY A 179 -2.77 -14.73 -16.41
N THR A 180 -3.69 -15.12 -15.53
CA THR A 180 -4.98 -14.44 -15.33
C THR A 180 -4.94 -13.27 -14.35
N HIS A 181 -4.19 -13.38 -13.26
CA HIS A 181 -4.07 -12.31 -12.26
C HIS A 181 -3.37 -11.06 -12.80
N PHE A 182 -2.35 -11.26 -13.65
CA PHE A 182 -1.56 -10.18 -14.22
C PHE A 182 -2.38 -9.24 -15.11
N GLY A 183 -3.27 -9.80 -15.96
CA GLY A 183 -4.18 -8.99 -16.78
C GLY A 183 -5.19 -8.20 -15.95
N TYR A 184 -5.64 -8.76 -14.82
CA TYR A 184 -6.53 -8.06 -13.89
C TYR A 184 -5.82 -6.89 -13.21
N GLU A 185 -4.57 -7.08 -12.77
CA GLU A 185 -3.76 -6.04 -12.14
C GLU A 185 -3.45 -4.88 -13.10
N ILE A 186 -3.06 -5.17 -14.36
CA ILE A 186 -2.84 -4.13 -15.38
C ILE A 186 -4.11 -3.32 -15.62
N ARG A 187 -5.26 -3.99 -15.78
CA ARG A 187 -6.53 -3.31 -16.01
C ARG A 187 -6.90 -2.41 -14.84
N GLN A 188 -6.75 -2.89 -13.59
CA GLN A 188 -7.01 -2.06 -12.40
C GLN A 188 -6.04 -0.89 -12.29
N TYR A 189 -4.76 -1.09 -12.62
CA TYR A 189 -3.77 -0.02 -12.67
C TYR A 189 -4.17 1.07 -13.67
N LEU A 190 -4.58 0.67 -14.87
CA LEU A 190 -5.02 1.61 -15.91
C LEU A 190 -6.31 2.32 -15.49
N LEU A 191 -7.26 1.64 -14.85
CA LEU A 191 -8.47 2.28 -14.31
C LEU A 191 -8.15 3.37 -13.29
N GLU A 192 -7.17 3.15 -12.41
CA GLU A 192 -6.75 4.17 -11.43
C GLU A 192 -5.94 5.28 -12.09
N LYS A 193 -5.06 4.93 -13.05
CA LYS A 193 -4.22 5.88 -13.77
C LYS A 193 -5.00 6.82 -14.69
N TRP A 194 -6.06 6.33 -15.32
CA TRP A 194 -6.88 7.07 -16.27
C TRP A 194 -8.22 7.54 -15.68
N ASP A 195 -8.33 7.59 -14.35
CA ASP A 195 -9.50 8.09 -13.61
C ASP A 195 -10.84 7.46 -14.07
N ARG A 196 -10.79 6.17 -14.43
CA ARG A 196 -11.92 5.39 -14.96
C ARG A 196 -12.66 6.09 -16.11
N ALA A 197 -11.92 6.82 -16.94
CA ALA A 197 -12.44 7.53 -18.10
C ALA A 197 -11.80 7.02 -19.39
N CYS A 198 -12.49 7.20 -20.51
CA CYS A 198 -11.86 7.05 -21.82
C CYS A 198 -10.82 8.16 -22.03
N SER A 199 -9.59 7.77 -22.38
CA SER A 199 -8.46 8.68 -22.63
C SER A 199 -8.70 9.63 -23.80
N TYR A 200 -9.57 9.24 -24.74
CA TYR A 200 -9.86 10.00 -25.95
C TYR A 200 -11.07 10.93 -25.81
N CYS A 201 -12.20 10.42 -25.30
CA CYS A 201 -13.45 11.19 -25.21
C CYS A 201 -13.84 11.62 -23.79
N GLY A 202 -13.11 11.20 -22.76
CA GLY A 202 -13.36 11.55 -21.36
C GLY A 202 -14.60 10.91 -20.73
N ARG A 203 -15.40 10.12 -21.47
CA ARG A 203 -16.60 9.47 -20.92
C ARG A 203 -16.24 8.50 -19.79
N LYS A 204 -17.00 8.58 -18.70
CA LYS A 204 -17.00 7.67 -17.56
C LYS A 204 -18.20 6.72 -17.64
N ASP A 205 -18.22 5.70 -16.79
CA ASP A 205 -19.35 4.76 -16.63
C ASP A 205 -19.78 4.01 -17.90
N VAL A 206 -18.84 3.82 -18.81
CA VAL A 206 -18.99 2.99 -20.01
C VAL A 206 -18.03 1.80 -19.96
N PRO A 207 -18.31 0.69 -20.67
CA PRO A 207 -17.34 -0.39 -20.82
C PRO A 207 -16.03 0.13 -21.45
N LEU A 208 -14.97 0.20 -20.64
CA LEU A 208 -13.64 0.61 -21.06
C LEU A 208 -12.79 -0.61 -21.45
N GLN A 209 -12.08 -0.51 -22.55
CA GLN A 209 -11.12 -1.48 -23.05
C GLN A 209 -9.70 -0.98 -22.77
N VAL A 210 -8.78 -1.92 -22.56
CA VAL A 210 -7.34 -1.62 -22.52
C VAL A 210 -6.90 -1.45 -23.97
N GLU A 211 -6.32 -0.30 -24.28
CA GLU A 211 -5.98 0.09 -25.65
C GLU A 211 -4.50 0.42 -25.76
N HIS A 212 -3.89 0.06 -26.88
CA HIS A 212 -2.49 0.31 -27.17
C HIS A 212 -2.30 1.62 -27.92
N ILE A 213 -1.66 2.59 -27.27
CA ILE A 213 -1.34 3.91 -27.84
C ILE A 213 -0.65 3.75 -29.19
N GLN A 214 0.47 3.02 -29.22
CA GLN A 214 1.01 2.43 -30.44
C GLN A 214 0.41 1.05 -30.63
N ALA A 215 -0.35 0.84 -31.71
CA ALA A 215 -1.02 -0.43 -31.98
C ALA A 215 -0.02 -1.60 -32.07
N LYS A 216 -0.44 -2.80 -31.61
CA LYS A 216 0.37 -4.03 -31.70
C LYS A 216 0.83 -4.34 -33.12
N ALA A 217 -0.06 -4.14 -34.10
CA ALA A 217 0.24 -4.32 -35.52
C ALA A 217 1.42 -3.45 -36.00
N ASN A 218 1.66 -2.31 -35.32
CA ASN A 218 2.74 -1.38 -35.63
C ASN A 218 3.91 -1.51 -34.64
N GLY A 219 4.10 -2.69 -34.03
CA GLY A 219 5.19 -2.96 -33.08
C GLY A 219 4.96 -2.42 -31.66
N GLY A 220 3.72 -2.07 -31.31
CA GLY A 220 3.36 -1.62 -29.97
C GLY A 220 3.57 -2.69 -28.89
N THR A 221 4.19 -2.30 -27.77
CA THR A 221 4.45 -3.21 -26.64
C THR A 221 3.27 -3.27 -25.66
N ASP A 222 3.18 -4.37 -24.90
CA ASP A 222 2.25 -4.51 -23.76
C ASP A 222 2.72 -3.79 -22.49
N ARG A 223 3.74 -2.93 -22.59
CA ARG A 223 4.21 -2.13 -21.45
C ARG A 223 3.14 -1.13 -21.07
N VAL A 224 2.97 -0.92 -19.76
CA VAL A 224 1.99 0.04 -19.23
C VAL A 224 2.24 1.50 -19.65
N SER A 225 3.43 1.82 -20.14
CA SER A 225 3.74 3.11 -20.77
C SER A 225 3.15 3.27 -22.18
N ASN A 226 2.69 2.19 -22.81
CA ASN A 226 2.02 2.16 -24.10
C ASN A 226 0.51 1.83 -23.99
N LEU A 227 -0.02 1.66 -22.77
CA LEU A 227 -1.41 1.29 -22.56
C LEU A 227 -2.24 2.46 -22.01
N CYS A 228 -3.45 2.62 -22.55
CA CYS A 228 -4.47 3.54 -22.05
C CYS A 228 -5.85 2.87 -21.92
N LEU A 229 -6.86 3.64 -21.50
CA LEU A 229 -8.26 3.20 -21.53
C LEU A 229 -9.04 3.88 -22.64
N ALA A 230 -9.82 3.11 -23.39
CA ALA A 230 -10.69 3.62 -24.44
C ALA A 230 -12.09 3.01 -24.35
N CYS A 231 -13.13 3.79 -24.66
CA CYS A 231 -14.44 3.19 -24.92
C CYS A 231 -14.40 2.44 -26.26
N ASN A 232 -15.35 1.52 -26.47
CA ASN A 232 -15.41 0.71 -27.70
C ASN A 232 -15.37 1.58 -28.98
N ALA A 233 -16.19 2.63 -29.04
CA ALA A 233 -16.26 3.53 -30.20
C ALA A 233 -14.91 4.21 -30.51
N CYS A 234 -14.22 4.74 -29.50
CA CYS A 234 -12.92 5.39 -29.72
C CYS A 234 -11.82 4.39 -30.06
N ASN A 235 -11.83 3.20 -29.44
CA ASN A 235 -10.87 2.14 -29.75
C ASN A 235 -11.00 1.66 -31.20
N GLN A 236 -12.23 1.46 -31.67
CA GLN A 236 -12.51 1.10 -33.07
C GLN A 236 -12.16 2.23 -34.04
N ALA A 237 -12.50 3.48 -33.71
CA ALA A 237 -12.21 4.63 -34.56
C ALA A 237 -10.71 4.86 -34.77
N LYS A 238 -9.89 4.66 -33.73
CA LYS A 238 -8.42 4.70 -33.87
C LYS A 238 -7.91 3.47 -34.61
N GLY A 239 -8.37 2.28 -34.23
CA GLY A 239 -7.89 1.01 -34.81
C GLY A 239 -6.36 0.90 -34.74
N THR A 240 -5.74 0.65 -35.89
CA THR A 240 -4.28 0.56 -36.04
C THR A 240 -3.60 1.88 -36.39
N GLN A 241 -4.34 2.99 -36.44
CA GLN A 241 -3.77 4.30 -36.77
C GLN A 241 -2.78 4.76 -35.69
N ASP A 242 -1.77 5.52 -36.13
CA ASP A 242 -0.87 6.21 -35.21
C ASP A 242 -1.65 7.25 -34.40
N ILE A 243 -1.38 7.33 -33.10
CA ILE A 243 -2.09 8.24 -32.20
C ILE A 243 -1.93 9.72 -32.60
N ARG A 244 -0.81 10.09 -33.24
CA ARG A 244 -0.57 11.46 -33.70
C ARG A 244 -1.46 11.81 -34.88
N THR A 245 -1.75 10.84 -35.75
CA THR A 245 -2.70 11.00 -36.84
C THR A 245 -4.13 11.05 -36.32
N PHE A 246 -4.49 10.14 -35.40
CA PHE A 246 -5.83 10.07 -34.82
C PHE A 246 -6.22 11.33 -34.03
N LEU A 247 -5.24 12.00 -33.40
CA LEU A 247 -5.44 13.22 -32.62
C LEU A 247 -4.81 14.46 -33.28
N ALA A 248 -4.67 14.47 -34.61
CA ALA A 248 -4.05 15.58 -35.33
C ALA A 248 -4.72 16.95 -35.02
N GLU A 249 -6.04 16.96 -34.87
CA GLU A 249 -6.83 18.15 -34.54
C GLU A 249 -6.86 18.47 -33.04
N LYS A 250 -6.26 17.63 -32.18
CA LYS A 250 -6.28 17.76 -30.72
C LYS A 250 -4.88 17.60 -30.11
N PRO A 251 -3.93 18.50 -30.43
CA PRO A 251 -2.54 18.40 -29.99
C PRO A 251 -2.38 18.44 -28.46
N ASP A 252 -3.20 19.22 -27.76
CA ASP A 252 -3.17 19.30 -26.30
C ASP A 252 -3.54 17.97 -25.64
N LEU A 253 -4.57 17.29 -26.18
CA LEU A 253 -5.00 15.98 -25.70
C LEU A 253 -3.94 14.91 -25.97
N LEU A 254 -3.32 14.95 -27.15
CA LEU A 254 -2.20 14.06 -27.50
C LEU A 254 -1.03 14.24 -26.52
N ALA A 255 -0.63 15.49 -26.25
CA ALA A 255 0.44 15.78 -25.29
C ALA A 255 0.09 15.29 -23.88
N HIS A 256 -1.17 15.48 -23.47
CA HIS A 256 -1.68 14.99 -22.18
C HIS A 256 -1.60 13.46 -22.07
N ILE A 257 -2.13 12.73 -23.06
CA ILE A 257 -2.11 11.26 -23.08
C ILE A 257 -0.68 10.74 -23.05
N LEU A 258 0.23 11.29 -23.88
CA LEU A 258 1.62 10.84 -23.91
C LEU A 258 2.36 11.13 -22.60
N ALA A 259 2.06 12.26 -21.94
CA ALA A 259 2.62 12.59 -20.63
C ALA A 259 2.07 11.66 -19.54
N GLN A 260 0.75 11.44 -19.52
CA GLN A 260 0.08 10.57 -18.55
C GLN A 260 0.49 9.11 -18.73
N ALA A 261 0.64 8.62 -19.96
CA ALA A 261 1.12 7.28 -20.26
C ALA A 261 2.52 7.03 -19.67
N LYS A 262 3.40 8.04 -19.64
CA LYS A 262 4.72 7.95 -19.00
C LYS A 262 4.71 8.25 -17.50
N ALA A 263 3.62 8.82 -16.97
CA ALA A 263 3.51 9.11 -15.55
C ALA A 263 3.36 7.82 -14.74
N SER A 264 4.19 7.67 -13.71
CA SER A 264 3.99 6.65 -12.69
C SER A 264 2.91 7.08 -11.71
N LEU A 265 2.10 6.13 -11.23
CA LEU A 265 1.23 6.36 -10.09
C LEU A 265 2.12 6.65 -8.87
N LYS A 266 2.27 7.93 -8.51
CA LYS A 266 3.12 8.37 -7.39
C LYS A 266 2.85 7.58 -6.11
N ASP A 267 1.57 7.31 -5.85
CA ASP A 267 1.11 6.58 -4.67
C ASP A 267 1.51 5.11 -4.70
N ALA A 268 1.34 4.44 -5.85
CA ALA A 268 1.78 3.05 -6.03
C ALA A 268 3.31 2.92 -6.01
N ALA A 269 4.03 3.90 -6.57
CA ALA A 269 5.49 3.93 -6.55
C ALA A 269 6.03 4.00 -5.12
N VAL A 270 5.39 4.79 -4.26
CA VAL A 270 5.82 4.87 -2.85
C VAL A 270 5.63 3.53 -2.15
N VAL A 271 4.45 2.90 -2.25
CA VAL A 271 4.20 1.60 -1.60
C VAL A 271 5.19 0.55 -2.12
N ASN A 272 5.40 0.50 -3.44
CA ASN A 272 6.37 -0.41 -4.07
C ASN A 272 7.80 -0.21 -3.56
N THR A 273 8.24 1.03 -3.33
CA THR A 273 9.59 1.29 -2.79
C THR A 273 9.76 0.85 -1.34
N THR A 274 8.67 0.79 -0.56
CA THR A 274 8.73 0.45 0.87
C THR A 274 8.35 -1.00 1.17
N ARG A 275 7.75 -1.74 0.23
CA ARG A 275 7.19 -3.09 0.45
C ARG A 275 8.23 -4.08 0.99
N TRP A 276 9.36 -4.18 0.30
CA TRP A 276 10.43 -5.12 0.67
C TRP A 276 11.13 -4.68 1.94
N ALA A 277 11.36 -3.37 2.11
CA ALA A 277 11.94 -2.85 3.35
C ALA A 277 11.03 -3.06 4.57
N LEU A 278 9.70 -3.07 4.40
CA LEU A 278 8.77 -3.43 5.46
C LEU A 278 8.81 -4.94 5.74
N TYR A 279 8.73 -5.76 4.70
CA TYR A 279 8.82 -7.22 4.81
C TYR A 279 10.11 -7.66 5.53
N GLU A 280 11.27 -7.19 5.06
CA GLU A 280 12.59 -7.46 5.64
C GLU A 280 12.70 -7.07 7.12
N ARG A 281 11.96 -6.04 7.55
CA ARG A 281 11.96 -5.59 8.95
C ARG A 281 10.92 -6.27 9.82
N LEU A 282 9.95 -6.96 9.22
CA LEU A 282 9.01 -7.81 9.92
C LEU A 282 9.58 -9.21 10.15
N LEU A 283 10.45 -9.71 9.25
CA LEU A 283 11.11 -11.02 9.40
C LEU A 283 11.76 -11.25 10.79
N PRO A 284 12.50 -10.29 11.39
CA PRO A 284 13.12 -10.49 12.70
C PRO A 284 12.13 -10.64 13.86
N LEU A 285 10.83 -10.44 13.63
CA LEU A 285 9.80 -10.67 14.65
C LEU A 285 9.49 -12.16 14.85
N GLY A 286 9.97 -13.04 13.97
CA GLY A 286 9.83 -14.50 14.10
C GLY A 286 8.42 -15.04 13.83
N LEU A 287 7.50 -14.20 13.33
CA LEU A 287 6.15 -14.63 12.97
C LEU A 287 6.11 -15.05 11.49
N PRO A 288 5.36 -16.11 11.12
CA PRO A 288 5.06 -16.43 9.73
C PRO A 288 4.42 -15.23 9.02
N ILE A 289 4.93 -14.89 7.83
CA ILE A 289 4.43 -13.77 7.02
C ILE A 289 3.86 -14.31 5.71
N GLU A 290 2.56 -14.13 5.53
CA GLU A 290 1.88 -14.35 4.26
C GLU A 290 1.89 -13.04 3.45
N CYS A 291 2.16 -13.13 2.15
CA CYS A 291 2.15 -11.98 1.25
C CYS A 291 1.01 -12.11 0.23
N GLY A 292 0.28 -11.01 0.00
CA GLY A 292 -0.75 -10.93 -1.04
C GLY A 292 -0.61 -9.66 -1.90
N SER A 293 -1.32 -9.61 -3.03
CA SER A 293 -1.49 -8.39 -3.83
C SER A 293 -2.94 -7.91 -3.78
N GLY A 294 -3.16 -6.60 -3.93
CA GLY A 294 -4.51 -6.04 -4.00
C GLY A 294 -5.30 -6.54 -5.22
N GLY A 295 -4.59 -6.86 -6.31
CA GLY A 295 -5.16 -7.54 -7.47
C GLY A 295 -5.69 -8.92 -7.14
N LEU A 296 -4.92 -9.73 -6.42
CA LEU A 296 -5.32 -11.05 -5.92
C LEU A 296 -6.48 -10.95 -4.93
N THR A 297 -6.43 -10.01 -3.98
CA THR A 297 -7.51 -9.77 -3.01
C THR A 297 -8.82 -9.43 -3.71
N LYS A 298 -8.78 -8.54 -4.71
CA LYS A 298 -9.96 -8.13 -5.47
C LYS A 298 -10.47 -9.22 -6.41
N PHE A 299 -9.57 -9.97 -7.05
CA PHE A 299 -9.93 -11.14 -7.84
C PHE A 299 -10.68 -12.17 -6.98
N ASN A 300 -10.13 -12.50 -5.80
CA ASN A 300 -10.74 -13.43 -4.87
C ASN A 300 -12.11 -12.95 -4.37
N ARG A 301 -12.28 -11.64 -4.11
CA ARG A 301 -13.59 -11.05 -3.77
C ARG A 301 -14.60 -11.23 -4.90
N THR A 302 -14.19 -10.91 -6.14
CA THR A 302 -15.04 -11.02 -7.32
C THR A 302 -15.49 -12.47 -7.57
N GLN A 303 -14.55 -13.43 -7.49
CA GLN A 303 -14.84 -14.86 -7.64
C GLN A 303 -15.78 -15.40 -6.56
N ARG A 304 -15.74 -14.82 -5.35
CA ARG A 304 -16.57 -15.24 -4.21
C ARG A 304 -17.86 -14.44 -4.06
N GLY A 305 -18.21 -13.57 -5.01
CA GLY A 305 -19.40 -12.72 -4.93
C GLY A 305 -19.39 -11.74 -3.75
N LEU A 306 -18.21 -11.43 -3.21
CA LEU A 306 -18.06 -10.47 -2.13
C LEU A 306 -17.88 -9.07 -2.73
N PRO A 307 -18.62 -8.05 -2.23
CA PRO A 307 -18.41 -6.66 -2.66
C PRO A 307 -16.99 -6.22 -2.34
#